data_AF-A0A1S4M4A1-F1
#
_entry.id   AF-A0A1S4M4A1-F1
#
_cell.length_a   1.000
_cell.length_b   1.000
_cell.length_c   1.000
_cell.angle_alpha   90.00
_cell.angle_beta   90.00
_cell.angle_gamma   90.00
#
_symmetry.space_group_name_H-M   'P 1'
#
loop_
_entity.id
_entity.type
_entity.pdbx_description
1 polymer ?
#
loop_
_entity_poly.entity_id
_entity_poly.type
_entity_poly.pdbx_seq_one_letter_code
_entity_poly.pdbx_strand_id
1 'polypeptide(L)' 'SVISERILNGTDAIPGAWPWQVEITDLDRHVCGGALIGPQYILTSAHCL' A
#
# COMPACT_ATOMS: atom_id res chain seq x y z
N SER A 1 13.49 -22.46 2.79
CA SER A 1 12.37 -21.56 3.10
C SER A 1 12.49 -20.34 2.21
N VAL A 2 11.70 -20.24 1.15
CA VAL A 2 11.68 -19.01 0.36
C VAL A 2 10.95 -18.00 1.22
N ILE A 3 11.68 -17.05 1.81
CA ILE A 3 11.04 -15.83 2.28
C ILE A 3 10.52 -15.18 1.00
N SER A 4 9.21 -15.26 0.76
CA SER A 4 8.60 -14.51 -0.33
C SER A 4 8.65 -13.04 0.09
N GLU A 5 9.74 -12.36 -0.25
CA GLU A 5 9.85 -10.92 -0.06
C GLU A 5 8.69 -10.26 -0.81
N ARG A 6 7.72 -9.71 -0.07
CA ARG A 6 6.56 -8.99 -0.65
C ARG A 6 7.02 -7.80 -1.49
N ILE A 7 8.14 -7.19 -1.09
CA ILE A 7 8.81 -6.09 -1.77
C ILE A 7 10.24 -6.54 -2.03
N LEU A 8 10.65 -6.60 -3.29
CA LEU A 8 11.98 -7.08 -3.70
C LEU A 8 13.07 -6.19 -3.07
N ASN A 9 14.01 -6.82 -2.34
CA ASN A 9 15.08 -6.13 -1.62
C ASN A 9 14.55 -5.07 -0.63
N GLY A 10 13.31 -5.22 -0.17
CA GLY A 10 12.67 -4.30 0.76
C GLY A 10 13.09 -4.56 2.21
N THR A 11 12.95 -3.53 3.03
CA THR A 11 12.97 -3.64 4.49
C THR A 11 11.69 -3.04 5.06
N ASP A 12 11.36 -3.38 6.29
CA ASP A 12 10.23 -2.75 6.97
C ASP A 12 10.40 -1.24 7.05
N ALA A 13 9.29 -0.51 6.84
CA ALA A 13 9.26 0.93 6.99
C ALA A 13 9.21 1.31 8.47
N ILE A 14 9.87 2.42 8.83
CA ILE A 14 9.68 3.03 10.14
C ILE A 14 8.21 3.47 10.25
N PRO A 15 7.51 3.18 11.36
CA PRO A 15 6.12 3.60 11.55
C PRO A 15 5.94 5.11 11.28
N GLY A 16 5.00 5.45 10.40
CA GLY A 16 4.71 6.83 10.02
C GLY A 16 5.69 7.49 9.05
N ALA A 17 6.71 6.78 8.55
CA ALA A 17 7.65 7.34 7.56
C ALA A 17 6.97 7.78 6.25
N TRP A 18 5.88 7.10 5.90
CA TRP A 18 5.12 7.35 4.67
C TRP A 18 3.65 7.60 5.02
N PRO A 19 3.31 8.75 5.62
CA PRO A 19 1.98 9.00 6.16
C PRO A 19 0.88 9.09 5.09
N TRP A 20 1.26 9.23 3.83
CA TRP A 20 0.34 9.18 2.69
C TRP A 20 0.05 7.76 2.21
N GLN A 21 0.80 6.75 2.63
CA GLN A 21 0.60 5.37 2.20
C GLN A 21 -0.75 4.85 2.70
N VAL A 22 -1.57 4.31 1.79
CA VAL A 22 -2.84 3.67 2.14
C VAL A 22 -2.92 2.24 1.60
N GLU A 23 -3.71 1.42 2.29
CA GLU A 23 -4.09 0.09 1.84
C GLU A 23 -5.52 0.12 1.30
N ILE A 24 -5.72 -0.47 0.12
CA ILE A 24 -7.04 -0.72 -0.47
C ILE A 24 -7.36 -2.20 -0.24
N THR A 25 -8.45 -2.46 0.48
CA THR A 25 -8.90 -3.82 0.82
C THR A 25 -10.26 -4.15 0.22
N ASP A 26 -10.46 -5.43 -0.08
CA ASP A 26 -11.77 -6.02 -0.40
C ASP A 26 -11.96 -7.26 0.49
N LEU A 27 -13.05 -7.31 1.27
CA LEU A 27 -13.32 -8.37 2.25
C LEU A 27 -12.10 -8.69 3.15
N ASP A 28 -11.48 -7.65 3.73
CA ASP A 28 -10.28 -7.73 4.58
C ASP A 28 -9.01 -8.29 3.89
N ARG A 29 -9.02 -8.38 2.56
CA ARG A 29 -7.85 -8.79 1.77
C ARG A 29 -7.19 -7.60 1.09
N HIS A 30 -5.87 -7.52 1.18
CA HIS A 30 -5.06 -6.58 0.41
C HIS A 30 -5.31 -6.71 -1.09
N VAL A 31 -5.71 -5.61 -1.74
CA VAL A 31 -5.88 -5.53 -3.20
C VAL A 31 -4.76 -4.70 -3.81
N CYS A 32 -4.63 -3.45 -3.37
CA CYS A 32 -3.67 -2.50 -3.90
C CYS A 32 -3.15 -1.53 -2.84
N GLY A 33 -2.11 -0.77 -3.20
CA GLY A 33 -1.72 0.44 -2.48
C GLY A 33 -2.31 1.71 -3.11
N GLY A 34 -2.11 2.83 -2.42
CA GLY A 34 -2.40 4.16 -2.94
C GLY A 34 -1.69 5.24 -2.14
N ALA A 35 -1.89 6.49 -2.54
CA ALA A 35 -1.37 7.67 -1.85
C ALA A 35 -2.49 8.66 -1.52
N LEU A 36 -2.56 9.12 -0.27
CA LEU A 36 -3.41 10.24 0.15
C LEU A 36 -2.86 11.55 -0.46
N ILE A 37 -3.59 12.14 -1.42
CA ILE A 37 -3.20 13.35 -2.14
C ILE A 37 -4.02 14.59 -1.73
N GLY A 38 -5.02 14.40 -0.88
CA GLY A 38 -5.84 15.46 -0.29
C GLY A 38 -6.73 14.90 0.82
N PRO A 39 -7.47 15.76 1.55
CA PRO A 39 -8.22 15.35 2.74
C PRO A 39 -9.24 14.22 2.50
N GLN A 40 -9.70 14.07 1.25
CA GLN A 40 -10.69 13.06 0.86
C GLN A 40 -10.33 12.36 -0.46
N TYR A 41 -9.06 12.46 -0.90
CA TYR A 41 -8.63 11.98 -2.22
C TYR A 41 -7.45 11.02 -2.10
N ILE A 42 -7.62 9.82 -2.63
CA ILE A 42 -6.57 8.80 -2.77
C ILE A 42 -6.28 8.63 -4.26
N LEU A 43 -4.99 8.66 -4.62
CA LEU A 43 -4.50 8.26 -5.93
C LEU A 43 -4.11 6.78 -5.90
N THR A 44 -4.57 6.01 -6.89
CA THR A 44 -4.21 4.60 -7.08
C THR A 44 -4.15 4.26 -8.56
N SER A 45 -3.78 3.02 -8.89
CA SER A 45 -3.82 2.51 -10.25
C SER A 45 -5.26 2.26 -10.70
N ALA A 46 -5.59 2.62 -11.95
CA ALA A 46 -6.93 2.44 -12.51
C ALA A 46 -7.38 0.98 -12.56
N HIS A 47 -6.45 0.01 -12.66
CA HIS A 47 -6.78 -1.42 -12.67
C HIS A 47 -7.10 -2.00 -11.28
N CYS A 48 -6.95 -1.20 -10.21
CA CYS A 48 -7.28 -1.60 -8.85
C CYS A 48 -8.79 -1.46 -8.53
N LEU A 49 -9.60 -1.03 -9.52
CA LEU A 49 -11.04 -0.83 -9.45
C LEU A 49 -11.79 -1.92 -10.22
#